data_AF-A0A914MZ31-F1
#
_entry.id   AF-A0A914MZ31-F1
#
_cell.length_a   1.000
_cell.length_b   1.000
_cell.length_c   1.000
_cell.angle_alpha   90.00
_cell.angle_beta   90.00
_cell.angle_gamma   90.00
#
_symmetry.space_group_name_H-M   'P 1'
#
loop_
_entity.id
_entity.type
_entity.pdbx_description
1 polymer ?
#
loop_
_entity_poly.entity_id
_entity_poly.type
_entity_poly.pdbx_seq_one_letter_code
_entity_poly.pdbx_strand_id
1 'polypeptide(L)'
;MNKTKCLGAEASVINISYNIVRVLHLLLGMIVLLMLLKLVWTYKTKSLKLHPNIIIIISNILIIYMLLVLSFIGAAIKNFIVLFTYTNPCDCLIKVWAVYLFRIIPNIYNFGLSLLHFALMIERIFATIYVKIYEKQGKMFGIISTIIGVNFDF
;
A
#
# COMPACT_ATOMS: atom_id res chain seq x y z
N MET A 1 29.34 4.83 15.13
CA MET A 1 28.09 4.07 14.86
C MET A 1 27.86 3.11 16.02
N ASN A 2 26.63 2.96 16.52
CA ASN A 2 26.38 2.18 17.74
C ASN A 2 26.41 0.67 17.44
N LYS A 3 27.38 -0.05 18.03
CA LYS A 3 27.65 -1.48 17.77
C LYS A 3 26.41 -2.37 18.02
N THR A 4 25.61 -2.05 19.04
CA THR A 4 24.37 -2.78 19.36
C THR A 4 23.32 -2.69 18.26
N LYS A 5 23.22 -1.56 17.53
CA LYS A 5 22.27 -1.41 16.41
C LYS A 5 22.64 -2.28 15.21
N CYS A 6 23.93 -2.43 14.92
CA CYS A 6 24.40 -3.30 13.84
C CYS A 6 24.15 -4.78 14.16
N LEU A 7 24.45 -5.21 15.39
CA LEU A 7 24.20 -6.59 15.82
C LEU A 7 22.70 -6.93 15.82
N GLY A 8 21.84 -5.98 16.22
CA GLY A 8 20.39 -6.17 16.14
C GLY A 8 19.88 -6.29 14.70
N ALA A 9 20.45 -5.52 13.77
CA ALA A 9 20.11 -5.61 12.35
C ALA A 9 20.52 -6.97 11.76
N GLU A 10 21.74 -7.43 12.04
CA GLU A 10 22.24 -8.74 11.64
C GLU A 10 21.36 -9.88 12.19
N ALA A 11 21.06 -9.85 13.49
CA ALA A 11 20.17 -10.83 14.11
C ALA A 11 18.81 -10.89 13.40
N SER A 12 18.26 -9.75 12.95
CA SER A 12 17.01 -9.72 12.19
C SER A 12 17.12 -10.29 10.77
N VAL A 13 18.30 -10.24 10.15
CA VAL A 13 18.53 -10.74 8.79
C VAL A 13 18.65 -12.27 8.80
N ILE A 14 19.38 -12.82 9.77
CA ILE A 14 19.66 -14.27 9.88
C ILE A 14 18.48 -15.03 10.52
N ASN A 15 17.62 -14.37 11.30
CA ASN A 15 16.51 -15.02 11.99
C ASN A 15 15.56 -15.76 11.04
N ILE A 16 15.38 -17.06 11.29
CA ILE A 16 14.57 -17.97 10.46
C ILE A 16 13.12 -17.51 10.39
N SER A 17 12.51 -17.14 11.52
CA SER A 17 11.11 -16.70 11.58
C SER A 17 10.88 -15.45 10.72
N TYR A 18 11.78 -14.47 10.77
CA TYR A 18 11.68 -13.30 9.89
C TYR A 18 11.87 -13.66 8.42
N ASN A 19 12.74 -14.60 8.09
CA ASN A 19 12.92 -15.06 6.72
C ASN A 19 11.69 -15.81 6.20
N ILE A 20 11.02 -16.62 7.02
CA ILE A 20 9.73 -17.26 6.66
C ILE A 20 8.69 -16.18 6.32
N VAL A 21 8.54 -15.17 7.17
CA VAL A 21 7.61 -14.05 6.92
C VAL A 21 7.95 -13.30 5.63
N ARG A 22 9.24 -13.08 5.34
CA ARG A 22 9.68 -12.45 4.08
C ARG A 22 9.35 -13.28 2.85
N VAL A 23 9.54 -14.61 2.90
CA VAL A 23 9.13 -15.52 1.81
C VAL A 23 7.63 -15.44 1.61
N LEU A 24 6.85 -15.46 2.70
CA LEU A 24 5.40 -15.36 2.63
C LEU A 24 4.95 -14.03 2.00
N HIS A 25 5.57 -12.90 2.38
CA HIS A 25 5.30 -11.61 1.75
C HIS A 25 5.60 -11.60 0.26
N LEU A 26 6.68 -12.27 -0.19
CA LEU A 26 6.97 -12.38 -1.62
C LEU A 26 5.89 -13.20 -2.35
N LEU A 27 5.58 -14.39 -1.85
CA LEU A 27 4.61 -15.28 -2.50
C LEU A 27 3.21 -14.69 -2.53
N LEU A 28 2.68 -14.28 -1.37
CA LEU A 28 1.36 -13.68 -1.28
C LEU A 28 1.30 -12.32 -1.99
N GLY A 29 2.35 -11.51 -1.87
CA GLY A 29 2.43 -10.21 -2.55
C GLY A 29 2.35 -10.35 -4.06
N MET A 30 3.06 -11.33 -4.65
CA MET A 30 2.97 -11.59 -6.09
C MET A 30 1.58 -12.04 -6.53
N ILE A 31 0.91 -12.89 -5.74
CA ILE A 31 -0.47 -13.31 -6.02
C ILE A 31 -1.41 -12.10 -6.00
N VAL A 32 -1.32 -11.27 -4.96
CA VAL A 32 -2.16 -10.06 -4.82
C VAL A 32 -1.90 -9.09 -5.97
N LEU A 33 -0.64 -8.89 -6.36
CA LEU A 33 -0.27 -8.02 -7.48
C LEU A 33 -0.93 -8.49 -8.80
N LEU A 34 -0.89 -9.80 -9.07
CA LEU A 34 -1.56 -10.38 -10.24
C LEU A 34 -3.08 -10.20 -10.18
N MET A 35 -3.68 -10.37 -9.01
CA MET A 35 -5.12 -10.15 -8.81
C MET A 35 -5.51 -8.68 -9.08
N LEU A 36 -4.72 -7.71 -8.60
CA LEU A 36 -4.95 -6.28 -8.82
C LEU A 36 -4.82 -5.92 -10.30
N LEU A 37 -3.79 -6.43 -10.99
CA LEU A 37 -3.63 -6.25 -12.44
C LEU A 37 -4.83 -6.83 -13.21
N LYS A 38 -5.27 -8.03 -12.86
CA LYS A 38 -6.45 -8.67 -13.46
C LYS A 38 -7.73 -7.86 -13.21
N LEU A 39 -7.88 -7.27 -12.03
CA LEU A 39 -9.03 -6.41 -11.71
C LEU A 39 -9.06 -5.17 -12.60
N VAL A 40 -7.93 -4.46 -12.72
CA VAL A 40 -7.82 -3.29 -13.59
C VAL A 40 -8.08 -3.66 -15.05
N TRP A 41 -7.55 -4.79 -15.50
CA TRP A 41 -7.79 -5.31 -16.85
C TRP A 41 -9.27 -5.64 -17.09
N THR A 42 -9.91 -6.30 -16.13
CA THR A 42 -11.34 -6.66 -16.19
C THR A 42 -12.22 -5.42 -16.23
N TYR A 43 -11.88 -4.39 -15.45
CA TYR A 43 -12.59 -3.12 -15.47
C TYR A 43 -12.50 -2.42 -16.84
N LYS A 44 -11.31 -2.40 -17.45
CA LYS A 44 -11.11 -1.83 -18.79
C LYS A 44 -11.85 -2.61 -19.88
N THR A 45 -11.91 -3.93 -19.77
CA THR A 45 -12.51 -4.79 -20.81
C THR A 45 -14.02 -4.91 -20.71
N LYS A 46 -14.61 -4.89 -19.50
CA LYS A 46 -16.05 -5.11 -19.29
C LYS A 46 -16.90 -3.85 -19.16
N SER A 47 -16.35 -2.67 -19.46
CA SER A 47 -17.03 -1.36 -19.44
C SER A 47 -18.09 -1.21 -18.33
N LEU A 48 -17.68 -1.40 -17.08
CA LEU A 48 -18.59 -1.19 -15.95
C LEU A 48 -18.93 0.29 -15.84
N LYS A 49 -20.21 0.63 -15.95
CA LYS A 49 -20.70 2.01 -15.74
C LYS A 49 -20.73 2.32 -14.25
N LEU A 50 -19.59 2.71 -13.71
CA LEU A 50 -19.47 3.22 -12.34
C LEU A 50 -19.58 4.74 -12.31
N HIS A 51 -20.15 5.27 -11.23
CA HIS A 51 -20.16 6.71 -11.02
C HIS A 51 -18.72 7.23 -10.82
N PRO A 52 -18.36 8.41 -11.36
CA PRO A 52 -17.00 8.94 -11.27
C PRO A 52 -16.44 9.04 -9.84
N ASN A 53 -17.27 9.36 -8.84
CA ASN A 53 -16.82 9.40 -7.43
C ASN A 53 -16.31 8.04 -6.97
N ILE A 54 -17.04 6.97 -7.28
CA ILE A 54 -16.65 5.59 -6.94
C ILE A 54 -15.35 5.23 -7.65
N ILE A 55 -15.23 5.59 -8.93
CA ILE A 55 -14.03 5.30 -9.72
C ILE A 55 -12.80 5.93 -9.06
N ILE A 56 -12.89 7.20 -8.63
CA ILE A 56 -11.80 7.90 -7.96
C ILE A 56 -11.43 7.22 -6.64
N ILE A 57 -12.42 6.96 -5.77
CA ILE A 57 -12.18 6.35 -4.45
C ILE A 57 -11.57 4.95 -4.59
N ILE A 58 -12.14 4.10 -5.44
CA ILE A 58 -11.61 2.75 -5.70
C ILE A 58 -10.21 2.82 -6.31
N SER A 59 -9.95 3.77 -7.23
CA SER A 59 -8.62 3.94 -7.82
C SER A 59 -7.57 4.27 -6.76
N ASN A 60 -7.88 5.19 -5.83
CA ASN A 60 -6.97 5.50 -4.72
C ASN A 60 -6.72 4.30 -3.81
N ILE A 61 -7.78 3.54 -3.47
CA ILE A 61 -7.66 2.30 -2.69
C ILE A 61 -6.70 1.33 -3.40
N LEU A 62 -6.92 1.08 -4.70
CA LEU A 62 -6.08 0.18 -5.49
C LEU A 62 -4.64 0.66 -5.57
N ILE A 63 -4.40 1.96 -5.76
CA ILE A 63 -3.04 2.54 -5.80
C ILE A 63 -2.32 2.32 -4.46
N ILE A 64 -2.99 2.58 -3.33
CA ILE A 64 -2.42 2.39 -2.00
C ILE A 64 -2.09 0.90 -1.75
N TYR A 65 -2.97 -0.02 -2.13
CA TYR A 65 -2.69 -1.46 -2.05
C TYR A 65 -1.50 -1.88 -2.93
N MET A 66 -1.42 -1.37 -4.16
CA MET A 66 -0.30 -1.64 -5.06
C MET A 66 1.03 -1.15 -4.47
N LEU A 67 1.05 0.08 -3.94
CA LEU A 67 2.22 0.65 -3.27
C LEU A 67 2.62 -0.18 -2.05
N LEU A 68 1.66 -0.61 -1.22
CA LEU A 68 1.91 -1.45 -0.06
C LEU A 68 2.60 -2.77 -0.45
N VAL A 69 2.04 -3.48 -1.43
CA VAL A 69 2.56 -4.78 -1.88
C VAL A 69 3.97 -4.62 -2.45
N LEU A 70 4.20 -3.61 -3.30
CA LEU A 70 5.53 -3.31 -3.85
C LEU A 70 6.54 -2.97 -2.75
N SER A 71 6.09 -2.24 -1.72
CA SER A 71 6.92 -1.90 -0.57
C SER A 71 7.39 -3.14 0.19
N PHE A 72 6.48 -4.07 0.50
CA PHE A 72 6.82 -5.32 1.18
C PHE A 72 7.71 -6.23 0.34
N ILE A 73 7.44 -6.37 -0.96
CA ILE A 73 8.27 -7.14 -1.89
C ILE A 73 9.68 -6.55 -1.96
N GLY A 74 9.79 -5.23 -2.16
CA GLY A 74 11.08 -4.54 -2.22
C GLY A 74 11.88 -4.66 -0.91
N ALA A 75 11.20 -4.54 0.23
CA ALA A 75 11.83 -4.77 1.54
C ALA A 75 12.33 -6.20 1.70
N ALA A 76 11.55 -7.20 1.29
CA ALA A 76 11.93 -8.61 1.36
C ALA A 76 13.14 -8.90 0.44
N ILE A 77 13.09 -8.48 -0.82
CA ILE A 77 14.21 -8.63 -1.77
C ILE A 77 15.48 -7.99 -1.22
N LYS A 78 15.40 -6.76 -0.70
CA LYS A 78 16.55 -6.07 -0.11
C LYS A 78 17.15 -6.87 1.05
N ASN A 79 16.32 -7.44 1.92
CA ASN A 79 16.82 -8.26 3.04
C ASN A 79 17.43 -9.57 2.57
N PHE A 80 16.91 -10.20 1.51
CA PHE A 80 17.53 -11.38 0.92
C PHE A 80 18.87 -11.06 0.26
N ILE A 81 18.99 -9.97 -0.49
CA ILE A 81 20.28 -9.54 -1.05
C ILE A 81 21.29 -9.36 0.08
N VAL A 82 20.92 -8.62 1.12
CA VAL A 82 21.79 -8.40 2.29
C VAL A 82 22.19 -9.73 2.93
N LEU A 83 21.27 -10.69 3.11
CA LEU A 83 21.56 -12.01 3.69
C LEU A 83 22.69 -12.74 2.96
N PHE A 84 22.83 -12.58 1.65
CA PHE A 84 23.85 -13.26 0.84
C PHE A 84 25.11 -12.42 0.58
N THR A 85 25.08 -11.09 0.77
CA THR A 85 26.18 -10.21 0.37
C THR A 85 26.84 -9.45 1.52
N TYR A 86 26.27 -9.47 2.73
CA TYR A 86 26.85 -8.70 3.85
C TYR A 86 28.20 -9.26 4.28
N THR A 87 29.14 -8.37 4.59
CA THR A 87 30.47 -8.75 5.13
C THR A 87 30.63 -8.25 6.56
N ASN A 88 30.01 -7.11 6.88
CA ASN A 88 29.98 -6.54 8.23
C ASN A 88 28.55 -6.49 8.77
N PRO A 89 28.33 -6.64 10.09
CA PRO A 89 26.99 -6.51 10.70
C PRO A 89 26.30 -5.19 10.39
N CYS A 90 27.09 -4.13 10.18
CA CYS A 90 26.58 -2.81 9.88
C CYS A 90 26.04 -2.65 8.45
N ASP A 91 26.39 -3.55 7.52
CA ASP A 91 25.84 -3.56 6.16
C ASP A 91 24.35 -3.96 6.17
N CYS A 92 23.91 -4.63 7.24
CA CYS A 92 22.51 -4.98 7.46
C CYS A 92 21.64 -3.75 7.75
N LEU A 93 22.24 -2.63 8.18
CA LEU A 93 21.50 -1.42 8.51
C LEU A 93 20.88 -0.83 7.23
N ILE A 94 19.59 -0.53 7.28
CA ILE A 94 18.90 0.10 6.16
C ILE A 94 19.33 1.57 6.05
N LYS A 95 19.69 2.01 4.83
CA LYS A 95 19.95 3.43 4.56
C LYS A 95 18.67 4.23 4.76
N VAL A 96 18.83 5.47 5.23
CA VAL A 96 17.71 6.37 5.55
C VAL A 96 16.72 6.49 4.39
N TRP A 97 17.19 6.75 3.17
CA TRP A 97 16.32 6.84 1.99
C TRP A 97 15.48 5.58 1.73
N ALA A 98 16.02 4.39 2.01
CA ALA A 98 15.30 3.13 1.85
C ALA A 98 14.25 2.91 2.94
N VAL A 99 14.39 3.54 4.11
CA VAL A 99 13.33 3.60 5.13
C VAL A 99 12.14 4.39 4.62
N TYR A 100 12.39 5.56 4.01
CA TYR A 100 11.32 6.37 3.41
C TYR A 100 10.59 5.58 2.31
N LEU A 101 11.32 4.81 1.50
CA LEU A 101 10.73 4.03 0.42
C LEU A 101 9.90 2.84 0.94
N PHE A 102 10.40 2.07 1.91
CA PHE A 102 9.78 0.79 2.29
C PHE A 102 8.94 0.81 3.57
N ARG A 103 9.22 1.73 4.51
CA ARG A 103 8.57 1.72 5.83
C ARG A 103 7.49 2.78 6.01
N ILE A 104 7.56 3.88 5.27
CA ILE A 104 6.53 4.92 5.34
C ILE A 104 5.24 4.45 4.66
N ILE A 105 5.34 3.71 3.55
CA ILE A 105 4.17 3.24 2.79
C ILE A 105 3.22 2.40 3.66
N PRO A 106 3.67 1.41 4.46
CA PRO A 106 2.79 0.71 5.40
C PRO A 106 2.12 1.60 6.45
N ASN A 107 2.78 2.70 6.87
CA ASN A 107 2.17 3.63 7.82
C ASN A 107 1.06 4.44 7.15
N ILE A 108 1.30 4.99 5.95
CA ILE A 108 0.30 5.68 5.13
C ILE A 108 -0.89 4.74 4.87
N TYR A 109 -0.62 3.47 4.56
CA TYR A 109 -1.67 2.48 4.32
C TYR A 109 -2.62 2.33 5.51
N ASN A 110 -2.13 2.23 6.74
CA ASN A 110 -2.99 1.98 7.91
C ASN A 110 -4.01 3.11 8.15
N PHE A 111 -3.60 4.37 7.97
CA PHE A 111 -4.47 5.53 8.17
C PHE A 111 -5.29 5.85 6.93
N GLY A 112 -4.64 6.02 5.78
CA GLY A 112 -5.27 6.38 4.52
C GLY A 112 -6.31 5.36 4.04
N LEU A 113 -6.05 4.06 4.23
CA LEU A 113 -7.00 3.04 3.82
C LEU A 113 -8.31 3.10 4.62
N SER A 114 -8.21 3.34 5.94
CA SER A 114 -9.38 3.45 6.81
C SER A 114 -10.24 4.64 6.40
N LEU A 115 -9.62 5.78 6.11
CA LEU A 115 -10.31 6.98 5.63
C LEU A 115 -10.96 6.77 4.26
N LEU A 116 -10.29 6.09 3.32
CA LEU A 116 -10.85 5.79 2.00
C LEU A 116 -12.03 4.80 2.07
N HIS A 117 -11.99 3.81 2.95
CA HIS A 117 -13.13 2.91 3.17
C HIS A 117 -14.32 3.65 3.80
N PHE A 118 -14.05 4.57 4.72
CA PHE A 118 -15.08 5.43 5.28
C PHE A 118 -15.70 6.36 4.21
N ALA A 119 -14.87 6.96 3.35
CA ALA A 119 -15.34 7.76 2.22
C ALA A 119 -16.19 6.93 1.25
N LEU A 120 -15.80 5.67 0.99
CA LEU A 120 -16.60 4.75 0.19
C LEU A 120 -17.95 4.44 0.84
N MET A 121 -17.99 4.20 2.15
CA MET A 121 -19.24 3.98 2.87
C MET A 121 -20.18 5.19 2.75
N ILE A 122 -19.66 6.40 3.00
CA ILE A 122 -20.42 7.64 2.87
C ILE A 122 -20.96 7.80 1.45
N GLU A 123 -20.11 7.57 0.45
CA GLU A 123 -20.48 7.63 -0.96
C GLU A 123 -21.69 6.72 -1.26
N ARG A 124 -21.67 5.48 -0.77
CA ARG A 124 -22.78 4.53 -0.95
C ARG A 124 -24.06 4.95 -0.24
N ILE A 125 -23.95 5.58 0.93
CA ILE A 125 -25.10 6.14 1.65
C ILE A 125 -25.71 7.29 0.84
N PHE A 126 -24.90 8.22 0.32
CA PHE A 126 -25.40 9.32 -0.51
C PHE A 126 -26.06 8.85 -1.81
N ALA A 127 -25.46 7.86 -2.48
CA ALA A 127 -26.03 7.27 -3.68
C ALA A 127 -27.40 6.62 -3.42
N THR A 128 -27.62 6.06 -2.22
CA THR A 128 -28.86 5.37 -1.86
C THR A 128 -29.94 6.32 -1.34
N ILE A 129 -29.60 7.23 -0.42
CA ILE A 129 -30.57 8.09 0.27
C ILE A 129 -30.85 9.38 -0.51
N TYR A 130 -29.83 9.95 -1.17
CA TYR A 130 -29.89 11.28 -1.78
C TYR A 130 -29.63 11.25 -3.29
N VAL A 131 -30.19 10.25 -3.99
CA VAL A 131 -29.85 9.94 -5.40
C VAL A 131 -29.93 11.16 -6.33
N LYS A 132 -30.97 12.00 -6.21
CA LYS A 132 -31.18 13.17 -7.07
C LYS A 132 -30.12 14.26 -6.89
N ILE A 133 -29.57 14.39 -5.68
CA ILE A 133 -28.50 15.35 -5.37
C ILE A 133 -27.17 14.74 -5.81
N TYR A 134 -26.98 13.45 -5.54
CA TYR A 134 -25.77 12.70 -5.88
C TYR A 134 -25.47 12.71 -7.37
N GLU A 135 -26.46 12.45 -8.23
CA GLU A 135 -26.28 12.48 -9.69
C GLU A 135 -25.87 13.86 -10.22
N LYS A 136 -26.26 14.95 -9.53
CA LYS A 136 -25.91 16.32 -9.89
C LYS A 136 -24.51 16.72 -9.40
N GLN A 137 -23.96 16.06 -8.38
CA GLN A 137 -22.65 16.40 -7.81
C GLN A 137 -21.46 15.99 -8.71
N GLY A 138 -21.67 15.10 -9.67
CA GLY A 138 -20.62 14.67 -10.60
C GLY A 138 -19.40 14.07 -9.88
N LYS A 139 -18.23 14.71 -10.01
CA LYS A 139 -16.94 14.18 -9.48
C LYS A 139 -16.46 14.84 -8.19
N MET A 140 -17.20 15.81 -7.66
CA MET A 140 -16.70 16.71 -6.60
C MET A 140 -16.36 15.94 -5.31
N PHE A 141 -17.25 15.03 -4.89
CA PHE A 141 -17.06 14.26 -3.66
C PHE A 141 -15.79 13.40 -3.70
N GLY A 142 -15.53 12.69 -4.82
CA GLY A 142 -14.34 11.85 -4.96
C GLY A 142 -13.02 12.65 -4.91
N ILE A 143 -13.02 13.87 -5.47
CA ILE A 143 -11.85 14.76 -5.41
C ILE A 143 -11.62 15.22 -3.97
N ILE A 144 -12.66 15.69 -3.28
CA ILE A 144 -12.57 16.15 -1.88
C ILE A 144 -12.08 15.03 -0.97
N SER A 145 -12.61 13.81 -1.11
CA SER A 145 -12.17 12.66 -0.31
C SER A 145 -10.69 12.32 -0.54
N THR A 146 -10.19 12.51 -1.77
CA THR A 146 -8.78 12.27 -2.09
C THR A 146 -7.89 13.33 -1.43
N ILE A 147 -8.28 14.61 -1.50
CA ILE A 147 -7.53 15.70 -0.90
C ILE A 147 -7.47 15.54 0.62
N ILE A 148 -8.61 15.23 1.26
CA ILE A 148 -8.65 15.02 2.72
C ILE A 148 -7.78 13.82 3.10
N GLY A 149 -7.90 12.69 2.38
CA GLY A 149 -7.09 11.49 2.66
C GLY A 149 -5.59 11.77 2.58
N VAL A 150 -5.13 12.46 1.53
CA VAL A 150 -3.70 12.77 1.36
C VAL A 150 -3.19 13.75 2.43
N ASN A 151 -3.99 14.74 2.84
CA ASN A 151 -3.55 15.73 3.85
C ASN A 151 -3.61 15.22 5.29
N PHE A 152 -4.34 14.14 5.57
CA PHE A 152 -4.39 13.53 6.90
C PHE A 152 -3.25 12.52 7.13
N ASP A 153 -2.62 12.04 6.07
CA ASP A 153 -1.53 11.05 6.11
C ASP A 153 -0.11 11.68 6.20
N PHE A 154 0.00 13.02 6.15
CA PHE A 154 1.25 13.81 6.28
C PHE A 154 1.19 14.78 7.47
#